data_AF-A0A933RG25-F1
#
_entry.id   AF-A0A933RG25-F1
#
_cell.length_a   1.000
_cell.length_b   1.000
_cell.length_c   1.000
_cell.angle_alpha   90.00
_cell.angle_beta   90.00
_cell.angle_gamma   90.00
#
_symmetry.space_group_name_H-M   'P 1'
#
loop_
_entity.id
_entity.type
_entity.pdbx_description
1 polymer ?
#
loop_
_entity_poly.entity_id
_entity_poly.type
_entity_poly.pdbx_seq_one_letter_code
_entity_poly.pdbx_strand_id
1 'polypeptide(L)' 'MAHKELKYDSAARKALEAGVDAVANAVKVTLGPKGRYVVLDKKFGAPTITNDGVTIAREIEVE' A
#
# COMPACT_ATOMS: atom_id res chain seq x y z
N MET A 1 -20.34 22.10 -6.78
CA MET A 1 -20.69 20.71 -6.38
C MET A 1 -19.64 19.80 -7.00
N ALA A 2 -18.96 18.97 -6.22
CA ALA A 2 -17.96 18.04 -6.75
C ALA A 2 -18.65 16.99 -7.64
N HIS A 3 -18.13 16.79 -8.85
CA HIS A 3 -18.60 15.74 -9.77
C HIS A 3 -18.17 14.37 -9.24
N LYS A 4 -19.05 13.37 -9.29
CA LYS A 4 -18.74 11.99 -8.87
C LYS A 4 -18.47 11.13 -10.10
N GLU A 5 -17.36 10.41 -10.09
CA GLU A 5 -17.09 9.37 -11.08
C GLU A 5 -17.66 8.04 -10.60
N LEU A 6 -18.38 7.33 -11.46
CA LEU A 6 -18.96 6.02 -11.17
C LEU A 6 -18.40 5.00 -12.17
N LYS A 7 -17.67 4.00 -11.66
CA LYS A 7 -17.16 2.87 -12.43
C LYS A 7 -18.00 1.63 -12.12
N TYR A 8 -18.20 0.76 -13.10
CA TYR A 8 -19.02 -0.45 -12.97
C TYR A 8 -18.28 -1.71 -13.42
N ASP A 9 -18.87 -2.86 -13.10
CA ASP A 9 -18.50 -4.19 -13.59
C ASP A 9 -17.01 -4.54 -13.45
N SER A 10 -16.34 -4.80 -14.57
CA SER A 10 -14.93 -5.20 -14.61
C SER A 10 -14.00 -4.02 -14.37
N ALA A 11 -14.36 -2.81 -14.81
CA ALA A 11 -13.55 -1.61 -14.60
C ALA A 11 -13.47 -1.24 -13.12
N ALA A 12 -14.59 -1.34 -12.39
CA ALA A 12 -14.61 -1.15 -10.94
C ALA A 12 -13.76 -2.19 -10.20
N ARG A 13 -13.93 -3.48 -10.55
CA ARG A 13 -13.19 -4.57 -9.90
C ARG A 13 -11.68 -4.47 -10.14
N LYS A 14 -11.25 -4.17 -11.36
CA LYS A 14 -9.82 -3.97 -11.67
C LYS A 14 -9.21 -2.81 -10.90
N ALA A 15 -9.95 -1.72 -10.72
CA ALA A 15 -9.48 -0.59 -9.92
C ALA A 15 -9.29 -0.98 -8.44
N LEU A 16 -10.23 -1.74 -7.88
CA LEU A 16 -10.11 -2.26 -6.51
C LEU A 16 -8.97 -3.28 -6.37
N GLU A 17 -8.82 -4.19 -7.33
CA GLU A 17 -7.75 -5.19 -7.38
C GLU A 17 -6.38 -4.52 -7.37
N ALA A 18 -6.17 -3.48 -8.18
CA ALA A 18 -4.94 -2.72 -8.19
C ALA A 18 -4.59 -2.11 -6.81
N GLY A 19 -5.59 -1.57 -6.10
CA GLY A 19 -5.40 -1.05 -4.74
C GLY A 19 -5.05 -2.15 -3.72
N VAL A 20 -5.73 -3.29 -3.80
CA VAL A 20 -5.45 -4.46 -2.95
C VAL A 20 -4.04 -4.98 -3.22
N ASP A 21 -3.65 -5.10 -4.48
CA ASP A 21 -2.32 -5.55 -4.88
C ASP A 21 -1.22 -4.61 -4.42
N ALA A 22 -1.43 -3.29 -4.48
CA ALA A 22 -0.46 -2.32 -3.96
C ALA A 22 -0.15 -2.58 -2.48
N VAL A 23 -1.19 -2.72 -1.65
CA VAL A 23 -1.05 -2.99 -0.21
C VAL A 23 -0.43 -4.37 0.03
N ALA A 24 -0.96 -5.41 -0.63
CA ALA A 24 -0.52 -6.78 -0.42
C ALA A 24 0.95 -7.00 -0.84
N ASN A 25 1.35 -6.43 -1.97
CA ASN A 25 2.71 -6.57 -2.49
C ASN A 25 3.75 -5.90 -1.60
N ALA A 26 3.42 -4.75 -1.00
CA ALA A 26 4.30 -4.05 -0.08
C ALA A 26 4.42 -4.76 1.28
N VAL A 27 3.34 -5.33 1.81
CA VAL A 27 3.33 -5.97 3.13
C VAL A 27 3.86 -7.40 3.08
N LYS A 28 3.56 -8.18 2.03
CA LYS A 28 3.89 -9.63 1.99
C LYS A 28 5.38 -9.93 2.09
N VAL A 29 6.24 -8.99 1.69
CA VAL A 29 7.71 -9.19 1.75
C VAL A 29 8.22 -9.26 3.17
N THR A 30 7.46 -8.77 4.16
CA THR A 30 7.84 -8.77 5.58
C THR A 30 7.33 -9.99 6.34
N LEU A 31 6.62 -10.91 5.69
CA LEU A 31 6.01 -12.06 6.34
C LEU A 31 7.05 -13.09 6.81
N GLY A 32 6.86 -13.56 8.05
CA GLY A 32 7.63 -14.64 8.64
C GLY A 32 9.00 -14.22 9.19
N PRO A 33 9.74 -15.17 9.80
CA PRO A 33 10.99 -14.87 10.50
C PRO A 33 12.13 -14.43 9.56
N LYS A 34 11.97 -14.61 8.24
CA LYS A 34 12.91 -14.16 7.20
C LYS A 34 12.32 -13.03 6.33
N GLY A 35 11.34 -12.30 6.87
CA GLY A 35 10.77 -11.12 6.23
C GLY A 35 11.86 -10.08 5.91
N ARG A 36 11.72 -9.42 4.78
CA ARG A 36 12.61 -8.35 4.32
C ARG A 36 12.23 -7.01 4.94
N TYR A 37 13.18 -6.09 4.95
CA TYR A 37 12.92 -4.72 5.33
C TYR A 37 12.31 -3.93 4.17
N VAL A 38 11.42 -3.01 4.53
CA VAL A 38 10.84 -2.00 3.67
C VAL A 38 11.32 -0.64 4.13
N VAL A 39 11.59 0.24 3.16
CA VAL A 39 12.01 1.62 3.40
C VAL A 39 10.80 2.53 3.22
N LEU A 40 10.46 3.25 4.27
CA LEU A 40 9.37 4.23 4.31
C LEU A 40 10.01 5.62 4.31
N ASP A 41 9.68 6.41 3.29
CA ASP A 41 10.18 7.76 3.18
C ASP A 41 9.52 8.68 4.21
N LYS A 42 10.24 9.74 4.63
CA LYS A 42 9.76 10.73 5.58
C LYS A 42 10.04 12.12 5.03
N LYS A 43 9.09 13.04 5.21
CA LYS A 43 9.22 14.44 4.78
C LYS A 43 10.45 15.15 5.35
N PHE A 44 10.96 14.71 6.51
CA PHE A 44 12.16 15.25 7.15
C PHE A 44 12.97 14.15 7.83
N GLY A 45 14.30 14.28 7.76
CA GLY A 45 15.24 13.36 8.43
C GLY A 45 15.55 12.11 7.60
N ALA A 46 16.05 11.08 8.28
CA ALA A 46 16.37 9.81 7.64
C ALA A 46 15.10 8.95 7.39
N PRO A 47 15.09 8.13 6.34
CA PRO A 47 13.98 7.22 6.07
C PRO A 47 13.86 6.16 7.17
N THR A 48 12.65 5.61 7.31
CA THR A 48 12.38 4.54 8.29
C THR A 48 12.52 3.19 7.64
N ILE A 49 13.38 2.34 8.18
CA ILE A 49 13.59 0.98 7.70
C ILE A 49 12.91 0.03 8.69
N THR A 50 11.89 -0.69 8.26
CA THR A 50 11.09 -1.57 9.13
C THR A 50 10.67 -2.85 8.42
N ASN A 51 10.51 -3.93 9.17
CA ASN A 51 9.87 -5.17 8.71
C ASN A 51 8.52 -5.40 9.42
N ASP A 52 7.99 -4.40 10.13
CA ASP A 52 6.65 -4.48 10.69
C ASP A 52 5.59 -4.20 9.61
N GLY A 53 4.85 -5.23 9.23
CA GLY A 53 3.78 -5.15 8.24
C GLY A 53 2.63 -4.22 8.65
N VAL A 54 2.38 -4.03 9.96
CA VAL A 54 1.31 -3.14 10.43
C VAL A 54 1.68 -1.68 10.19
N THR A 55 2.91 -1.29 10.51
CA THR A 55 3.43 0.05 10.21
C THR A 55 3.43 0.32 8.71
N ILE A 56 3.90 -0.63 7.90
CA ILE A 56 3.94 -0.47 6.43
C ILE A 56 2.54 -0.28 5.86
N ALA A 57 1.56 -1.09 6.27
CA ALA A 57 0.19 -1.00 5.76
C ALA A 57 -0.48 0.35 6.06
N ARG A 58 -0.11 1.03 7.14
CA ARG A 58 -0.66 2.35 7.51
C ARG A 58 -0.14 3.50 6.66
N GLU A 59 1.04 3.34 6.06
CA GLU A 59 1.69 4.38 5.27
C GLU A 59 1.32 4.30 3.77
N ILE A 60 0.61 3.26 3.35
CA ILE A 60 0.21 3.08 1.94
C ILE A 60 -1.06 3.88 1.67
N GLU A 61 -0.96 4.84 0.77
CA GLU A 61 -2.08 5.57 0.17
C GLU A 61 -2.04 5.35 -1.34
N VAL A 62 -3.19 5.01 -1.93
CA VAL A 62 -3.32 4.69 -3.36
C VAL A 62 -4.23 5.73 -3.99
N GLU A 63 -3.77 6.37 -5.07
CA GLU A 63 -4.55 7.32 -5.87
C GLU A 63 -5.52 6.64 -6.84
#